data_AF-A0A4R3UTW6-F1
#
_entry.id   AF-A0A4R3UTW6-F1
#
_cell.length_a   1.000
_cell.length_b   1.000
_cell.length_c   1.000
_cell.angle_alpha   90.00
_cell.angle_beta   90.00
_cell.angle_gamma   90.00
#
_symmetry.space_group_name_H-M   'P 1'
#
loop_
_entity.id
_entity.type
_entity.pdbx_description
1 polymer ?
#
loop_
_entity_poly.entity_id
_entity_poly.type
_entity_poly.pdbx_seq_one_letter_code
_entity_poly.pdbx_strand_id
1 'polypeptide(L)'
;MKTLLLALAAITALPTLAQSQVRHAQVYRCGPDGRDLRDSPCPGGPAASGAIRYDEPSAADSRAARERHLADARQAAALASARRASEAEARHQRSQAVGLQTLPPPAQAASAPRVVHLKPPKLARPHKPKPAASSAR
;
A
#
# COMPACT_ATOMS: atom_id res chain seq x y z
N MET A 1 -37.43 16.41 -25.75
CA MET A 1 -36.17 16.03 -25.05
C MET A 1 -35.86 16.88 -23.82
N LYS A 2 -36.19 18.19 -23.78
CA LYS A 2 -35.95 19.05 -22.60
C LYS A 2 -36.80 18.71 -21.36
N THR A 3 -38.00 18.17 -21.54
CA THR A 3 -38.89 17.76 -20.44
C THR A 3 -38.40 16.50 -19.71
N LEU A 4 -37.64 15.64 -20.39
CA LEU A 4 -37.08 14.41 -19.82
C LEU A 4 -35.88 14.70 -18.90
N LEU A 5 -35.12 15.77 -19.19
CA LEU A 5 -34.01 16.23 -18.35
C LEU A 5 -34.50 16.88 -17.04
N LEU A 6 -35.65 17.57 -17.06
CA LEU A 6 -36.26 18.17 -15.86
C LEU A 6 -36.83 17.11 -14.90
N ALA A 7 -37.38 16.02 -15.43
CA ALA A 7 -37.87 14.91 -14.59
C ALA A 7 -36.72 14.12 -13.94
N LEU A 8 -35.57 13.97 -14.62
CA LEU A 8 -34.41 13.25 -14.07
C LEU A 8 -33.72 14.03 -12.93
N ALA A 9 -33.73 15.37 -13.00
CA ALA A 9 -33.15 16.23 -11.96
C ALA A 9 -33.98 16.26 -10.67
N ALA A 10 -35.28 15.95 -10.73
CA ALA A 10 -36.15 15.93 -9.55
C ALA A 10 -35.96 14.67 -8.67
N ILE A 11 -35.42 13.58 -9.23
CA ILE A 11 -35.26 12.30 -8.50
C ILE A 11 -33.97 12.27 -7.67
N THR A 12 -32.95 13.07 -8.02
CA THR A 12 -31.67 13.10 -7.29
C THR A 12 -31.68 13.99 -6.04
N ALA A 13 -32.77 14.72 -5.79
CA ALA A 13 -32.94 15.59 -4.64
C ALA A 13 -33.63 14.93 -3.43
N LEU A 14 -33.77 13.59 -3.44
CA LEU A 14 -34.20 12.87 -2.24
C LEU A 14 -33.02 12.89 -1.25
N PRO A 15 -33.16 13.57 -0.09
CA PRO A 15 -32.14 13.49 0.94
C PRO A 15 -32.02 12.01 1.31
N THR A 16 -30.82 11.46 1.11
CA THR A 16 -30.45 10.18 1.71
C THR A 16 -30.46 10.41 3.21
N LEU A 17 -31.63 10.17 3.82
CA LEU A 17 -31.79 10.18 5.26
C LEU A 17 -30.86 9.10 5.79
N ALA A 18 -29.69 9.50 6.28
CA ALA A 18 -28.85 8.63 7.09
C ALA A 18 -29.74 8.14 8.24
N GLN A 19 -30.06 6.85 8.25
CA GLN A 19 -30.99 6.29 9.23
C GLN A 19 -30.22 6.06 10.54
N SER A 20 -29.97 7.13 11.28
CA SER A 20 -29.53 6.99 12.66
C SER A 20 -30.70 6.55 13.53
N GLN A 21 -30.42 5.63 14.45
CA GLN A 21 -31.33 5.24 15.51
C GLN A 21 -30.83 5.85 16.80
N VAL A 22 -31.68 6.63 17.47
CA VAL A 22 -31.36 7.15 18.81
C VAL A 22 -31.38 5.98 19.78
N ARG A 23 -30.24 5.73 20.44
CA ARG A 23 -30.09 4.73 21.48
C ARG A 23 -29.79 5.39 22.81
N HIS A 24 -30.07 4.64 23.87
CA HIS A 24 -29.85 5.05 25.24
C HIS A 24 -28.84 4.11 25.88
N ALA A 25 -27.75 4.66 26.41
CA ALA A 25 -26.79 3.91 27.21
C ALA A 25 -26.92 4.36 28.67
N GLN A 26 -26.91 3.38 29.58
CA GLN A 26 -26.86 3.65 31.01
C GLN A 26 -25.42 3.97 31.40
N VAL A 27 -25.19 5.16 31.95
CA VAL A 27 -23.88 5.57 32.46
C VAL A 27 -24.02 5.94 33.94
N TYR A 28 -23.02 5.56 34.72
CA TYR A 28 -22.91 5.84 36.15
C TYR A 28 -21.98 7.04 36.36
N ARG A 29 -22.45 8.01 37.15
CA ARG A 29 -21.65 9.16 37.56
C ARG A 29 -21.05 8.88 38.94
N CYS A 30 -19.74 8.68 38.97
CA CYS A 30 -18.97 8.39 40.16
C CYS A 30 -18.19 9.62 40.65
N GLY A 31 -17.76 9.58 41.92
CA GLY A 31 -17.02 10.65 42.58
C GLY A 31 -17.92 11.71 43.22
N PRO A 32 -17.33 12.63 44.01
CA PRO A 32 -18.07 13.60 44.82
C PRO A 32 -18.96 14.54 43.99
N ASP A 33 -18.58 14.82 42.74
CA ASP A 33 -19.31 15.70 41.83
C ASP A 33 -19.91 14.97 40.60
N GLY A 34 -19.86 13.63 40.57
CA GLY A 34 -20.38 12.84 39.44
C GLY A 34 -19.69 13.14 38.10
N ARG A 35 -18.41 13.54 38.15
CA ARG A 35 -17.57 13.88 36.99
C ARG A 35 -16.99 12.66 36.29
N ASP A 36 -16.82 11.56 37.02
CA ASP A 36 -16.33 10.32 36.44
C ASP A 36 -17.51 9.54 35.86
N LEU A 37 -17.58 9.49 34.53
CA LEU A 37 -18.56 8.68 33.81
C LEU A 37 -18.02 7.27 33.64
N ARG A 38 -18.80 6.27 34.07
CA ARG A 38 -18.46 4.85 33.97
C ARG A 38 -19.60 4.03 33.41
N ASP A 39 -19.26 2.99 32.67
CA ASP A 39 -20.22 2.00 32.17
C ASP A 39 -20.56 0.94 33.22
N SER A 40 -19.80 0.89 34.31
CA SER A 40 -20.00 -0.02 35.45
C SER A 40 -20.41 0.72 36.73
N PRO A 41 -21.13 0.07 37.65
CA PRO A 41 -21.53 0.67 38.93
C PRO A 41 -20.34 1.19 39.73
N CYS A 42 -20.52 2.29 40.47
CA CYS A 42 -19.45 2.91 41.24
C CYS A 42 -19.00 2.01 42.40
N PRO A 43 -17.69 1.76 42.55
CA PRO A 43 -17.18 1.03 43.71
C PRO A 43 -17.29 1.93 44.96
N GLY A 44 -18.22 1.61 45.87
CA GLY A 44 -18.26 2.22 47.20
C GLY A 44 -19.46 3.10 47.56
N GLY A 45 -20.53 3.16 46.76
CA GLY A 45 -21.74 3.89 47.19
C GLY A 45 -22.67 4.35 46.06
N PRO A 46 -23.77 5.03 46.41
CA PRO A 46 -24.87 5.31 45.49
C PRO A 46 -24.40 6.20 44.34
N ALA A 47 -24.44 5.64 43.14
CA ALA A 47 -24.16 6.33 41.90
C ALA A 47 -25.42 7.01 41.39
N ALA A 48 -25.32 8.26 40.92
CA ALA A 48 -26.36 8.82 40.08
C ALA A 48 -26.29 8.13 38.72
N SER A 49 -27.33 7.36 38.37
CA SER A 49 -27.48 6.71 37.08
C SER A 49 -28.16 7.69 36.10
N GLY A 50 -27.56 7.88 34.92
CA GLY A 50 -28.11 8.72 33.87
C GLY A 50 -28.13 7.99 32.52
N ALA A 51 -29.27 8.06 31.82
CA ALA A 51 -29.36 7.58 30.45
C ALA A 51 -28.80 8.65 29.50
N ILE A 52 -27.76 8.33 28.74
CA ILE A 52 -27.23 9.20 27.69
C ILE A 52 -27.85 8.79 26.36
N ARG A 53 -28.38 9.77 25.63
CA ARG A 53 -28.89 9.61 24.27
C ARG A 53 -27.74 9.78 23.29
N TYR A 54 -27.57 8.81 22.39
CA TYR A 54 -26.60 8.90 21.32
C TYR A 54 -27.19 8.34 20.03
N ASP A 55 -26.69 8.83 18.90
CA ASP A 55 -27.09 8.35 17.59
C ASP A 55 -26.19 7.19 17.18
N GLU A 56 -26.82 6.04 16.90
CA GLU A 56 -26.15 4.86 16.37
C GLU A 56 -26.55 4.67 14.90
N PRO A 57 -25.61 4.37 13.97
CA PRO A 57 -25.97 4.00 12.62
C PRO A 57 -26.90 2.77 12.62
N SER A 58 -27.92 2.76 11.75
CA SER A 58 -28.76 1.56 11.63
C SER A 58 -27.93 0.32 11.28
N ALA A 59 -28.46 -0.86 11.63
CA ALA A 59 -27.83 -2.12 11.27
C ALA A 59 -27.69 -2.29 9.74
N ALA A 60 -28.63 -1.72 8.97
CA ALA A 60 -28.58 -1.72 7.50
C ALA A 60 -27.44 -0.83 6.99
N ASP A 61 -27.33 0.40 7.49
CA ASP A 61 -26.26 1.33 7.12
C ASP A 61 -24.87 0.78 7.49
N SER A 62 -24.77 0.18 8.67
CA SER A 62 -23.55 -0.47 9.13
C SER A 62 -23.12 -1.62 8.22
N ARG A 63 -24.07 -2.42 7.71
CA ARG A 63 -23.78 -3.50 6.74
C ARG A 63 -23.36 -2.92 5.39
N ALA A 64 -24.14 -1.96 4.87
CA ALA A 64 -23.87 -1.34 3.58
C ALA A 64 -22.50 -0.64 3.56
N ALA A 65 -22.11 0.03 4.66
CA ALA A 65 -20.80 0.64 4.79
C ALA A 65 -19.66 -0.40 4.75
N ARG A 66 -19.82 -1.54 5.44
CA ARG A 66 -18.84 -2.63 5.39
C ARG A 66 -18.73 -3.23 3.99
N GLU A 67 -19.86 -3.46 3.31
CA GLU A 67 -19.88 -4.00 1.96
C GLU A 67 -19.17 -3.08 0.96
N ARG A 68 -19.45 -1.77 1.02
CA ARG A 68 -18.73 -0.76 0.22
C ARG A 68 -17.23 -0.79 0.50
N HIS A 69 -16.84 -0.78 1.77
CA HIS A 69 -15.43 -0.83 2.14
C HIS A 69 -14.71 -2.08 1.61
N LEU A 70 -15.36 -3.25 1.68
CA LEU A 70 -14.81 -4.49 1.14
C LEU A 70 -14.70 -4.45 -0.40
N ALA A 71 -15.67 -3.86 -1.09
CA ALA A 71 -15.61 -3.67 -2.53
C ALA A 71 -14.45 -2.74 -2.92
N ASP A 72 -14.32 -1.60 -2.24
CA ASP A 72 -13.25 -0.63 -2.47
C ASP A 72 -11.87 -1.24 -2.19
N ALA A 73 -11.74 -2.03 -1.11
CA ALA A 73 -10.50 -2.73 -0.78
C ALA A 73 -10.08 -3.72 -1.88
N ARG A 74 -11.03 -4.48 -2.45
CA ARG A 74 -10.76 -5.39 -3.57
C ARG A 74 -10.33 -4.63 -4.82
N GLN A 75 -11.00 -3.54 -5.15
CA GLN A 75 -10.65 -2.70 -6.30
C GLN A 75 -9.25 -2.09 -6.13
N ALA A 76 -8.94 -1.55 -4.95
CA ALA A 76 -7.64 -1.00 -4.62
C ALA A 76 -6.54 -2.06 -4.74
N ALA A 77 -6.79 -3.29 -4.25
CA ALA A 77 -5.85 -4.40 -4.36
C ALA A 77 -5.58 -4.79 -5.82
N ALA A 78 -6.62 -4.84 -6.65
CA ALA A 78 -6.49 -5.13 -8.09
C ALA A 78 -5.69 -4.04 -8.84
N LEU A 79 -5.92 -2.77 -8.51
CA LEU A 79 -5.13 -1.67 -9.08
C LEU A 79 -3.67 -1.73 -8.64
N ALA A 80 -3.41 -2.07 -7.38
CA ALA A 80 -2.06 -2.21 -6.85
C ALA A 80 -1.30 -3.39 -7.46
N SER A 81 -1.97 -4.51 -7.75
CA SER A 81 -1.35 -5.63 -8.47
C SER A 81 -1.03 -5.27 -9.93
N ALA A 82 -1.96 -4.59 -10.62
CA ALA A 82 -1.74 -4.13 -11.99
C ALA A 82 -0.56 -3.17 -12.10
N ARG A 83 -0.42 -2.21 -11.17
CA ARG A 83 0.75 -1.31 -11.11
C ARG A 83 2.05 -2.08 -10.95
N ARG A 84 2.11 -3.02 -10.00
CA ARG A 84 3.32 -3.83 -9.76
C ARG A 84 3.70 -4.67 -10.98
N ALA A 85 2.73 -5.24 -11.69
CA ALA A 85 2.96 -5.98 -12.92
C ALA A 85 3.54 -5.08 -14.03
N SER A 86 2.92 -3.93 -14.28
CA SER A 86 3.41 -2.96 -15.26
C SER A 86 4.81 -2.44 -14.93
N GLU A 87 5.10 -2.16 -13.65
CA GLU A 87 6.43 -1.75 -13.22
C GLU A 87 7.48 -2.85 -13.37
N ALA A 88 7.10 -4.12 -13.20
CA ALA A 88 7.99 -5.25 -13.44
C ALA A 88 8.28 -5.40 -14.94
N GLU A 89 7.27 -5.35 -15.80
CA GLU A 89 7.42 -5.39 -17.25
C GLU A 89 8.29 -4.24 -17.77
N ALA A 90 8.05 -3.01 -17.30
CA ALA A 90 8.86 -1.85 -17.66
C ALA A 90 10.31 -1.98 -17.18
N ARG A 91 10.56 -2.66 -16.05
CA ARG A 91 11.92 -2.99 -15.61
C ARG A 91 12.56 -4.04 -16.50
N HIS A 92 11.85 -5.09 -16.89
CA HIS A 92 12.34 -6.10 -17.82
C HIS A 92 12.69 -5.49 -19.18
N GLN A 93 11.81 -4.67 -19.77
CA GLN A 93 12.08 -3.99 -21.04
C GLN A 93 13.30 -3.06 -20.95
N ARG A 94 13.42 -2.27 -19.87
CA ARG A 94 14.60 -1.43 -19.64
C ARG A 94 15.88 -2.25 -19.47
N SER A 95 15.83 -3.38 -18.77
CA SER A 95 16.99 -4.26 -18.62
C SER A 95 17.45 -4.87 -19.95
N GLN A 96 16.53 -5.13 -20.88
CA GLN A 96 16.86 -5.58 -22.23
C GLN A 96 17.41 -4.45 -23.12
N ALA A 97 16.90 -3.23 -22.96
CA ALA A 97 17.38 -2.06 -23.71
C ALA A 97 18.76 -1.55 -23.27
N VAL A 98 19.18 -1.83 -22.03
CA VAL A 98 20.54 -1.52 -21.51
C VAL A 98 21.54 -2.65 -21.82
N GLY A 99 21.16 -3.62 -22.65
CA GLY A 99 22.12 -4.52 -23.30
C GLY A 99 22.91 -3.76 -24.36
N LEU A 100 24.07 -3.20 -23.97
CA LEU A 100 25.18 -2.78 -24.84
C LEU A 100 24.75 -2.36 -26.25
N GLN A 101 24.08 -1.22 -26.39
CA GLN A 101 24.29 -0.44 -27.62
C GLN A 101 25.76 -0.04 -27.61
N THR A 102 26.61 -0.87 -28.21
CA THR A 102 27.95 -0.47 -28.56
C THR A 102 27.77 0.72 -29.47
N LEU A 103 27.98 1.93 -28.94
CA LEU A 103 28.16 3.10 -29.78
C LEU A 103 29.15 2.66 -30.88
N PRO A 104 28.84 2.90 -32.17
CA PRO A 104 29.84 2.66 -33.21
C PRO A 104 31.11 3.40 -32.76
N PRO A 105 32.28 2.73 -32.77
CA PRO A 105 33.51 3.36 -32.31
C PRO A 105 33.68 4.69 -33.05
N PRO A 106 34.02 5.78 -32.35
CA PRO A 106 34.15 7.08 -32.99
C PRO A 106 35.12 6.94 -34.17
N ALA A 107 34.70 7.47 -35.33
CA ALA A 107 35.53 7.45 -36.52
C ALA A 107 36.89 8.07 -36.18
N GLN A 108 37.95 7.27 -36.31
CA GLN A 108 39.30 7.73 -35.99
C GLN A 108 39.64 8.92 -36.90
N ALA A 109 39.97 10.06 -36.28
CA ALA A 109 40.51 11.20 -37.00
C ALA A 109 41.78 10.79 -37.74
N ALA A 110 41.92 11.25 -38.99
CA ALA A 110 42.99 10.87 -39.93
C ALA A 110 44.44 11.22 -39.47
N SER A 111 44.61 11.78 -38.28
CA SER A 111 45.87 12.30 -37.75
C SER A 111 46.14 11.86 -36.30
N ALA A 112 45.58 10.74 -35.85
CA ALA A 112 46.00 10.14 -34.59
C ALA A 112 47.36 9.42 -34.75
N PRO A 113 48.37 9.69 -33.90
CA PRO A 113 49.65 8.98 -33.95
C PRO A 113 49.43 7.50 -33.59
N ARG A 114 49.94 6.59 -34.44
CA ARG A 114 49.94 5.14 -34.20
C ARG A 114 50.74 4.82 -32.95
N VAL A 115 50.06 4.55 -31.84
CA VAL A 115 50.69 3.95 -30.66
C VAL A 115 50.91 2.47 -30.97
N VAL A 116 52.16 2.09 -31.18
CA VAL A 116 52.56 0.69 -31.34
C VAL A 116 52.43 0.01 -29.99
N HIS A 117 51.42 -0.85 -29.84
CA HIS A 117 51.33 -1.73 -28.68
C HIS A 117 52.46 -2.75 -28.73
N LEU A 118 53.52 -2.47 -27.97
CA LEU A 118 54.53 -3.45 -27.61
C LEU A 118 53.85 -4.53 -26.76
N LYS A 119 53.93 -5.78 -27.22
CA LYS A 119 53.35 -6.92 -26.51
C LYS A 119 53.97 -7.02 -25.11
N PRO A 120 53.18 -7.13 -24.05
CA PRO A 120 53.73 -7.33 -22.71
C PRO A 120 54.48 -8.67 -22.65
N PRO A 121 55.63 -8.74 -21.96
CA PRO A 121 56.40 -9.96 -21.85
C PRO A 121 55.58 -11.05 -21.15
N LYS A 122 55.62 -12.27 -21.70
CA LYS A 122 54.95 -13.45 -21.12
C LYS A 122 55.53 -13.70 -19.72
N LEU A 123 54.76 -13.38 -18.69
CA LEU A 123 55.06 -13.81 -17.33
C LEU A 123 54.83 -15.32 -17.22
N ALA A 124 55.83 -16.02 -16.70
CA ALA A 124 55.80 -17.46 -16.49
C ALA A 124 54.63 -17.84 -15.57
N ARG A 125 53.88 -18.86 -15.95
CA ARG A 125 52.73 -19.34 -15.17
C ARG A 125 53.20 -19.88 -13.81
N PRO A 126 52.54 -19.55 -12.69
CA PRO A 126 52.87 -20.12 -11.41
C PRO A 126 52.61 -21.63 -11.39
N HIS A 127 53.59 -22.39 -10.92
CA HIS A 127 53.52 -23.84 -10.78
C HIS A 127 52.44 -24.19 -9.75
N LYS A 128 51.49 -25.06 -10.13
CA LYS A 128 50.52 -25.63 -9.17
C LYS A 128 51.26 -26.50 -8.14
N PRO A 129 51.00 -26.34 -6.84
CA PRO A 129 51.53 -27.26 -5.83
C PRO A 129 50.90 -28.64 -6.00
N LYS A 130 51.73 -29.68 -5.97
CA LYS A 130 51.30 -31.10 -5.93
C LYS A 130 50.58 -31.36 -4.60
N PRO A 131 49.40 -32.01 -4.59
CA PRO A 131 48.82 -32.49 -3.35
C PRO A 131 49.71 -33.59 -2.74
N ALA A 132 50.05 -33.43 -1.47
CA ALA A 132 50.75 -34.44 -0.69
C ALA A 132 49.86 -35.67 -0.53
N ALA A 133 50.45 -36.83 -0.79
CA ALA A 133 49.81 -38.13 -0.63
C ALA A 133 49.38 -38.34 0.83
N SER A 134 48.18 -38.89 0.98
CA SER A 134 47.64 -39.45 2.21
C SER A 134 48.58 -40.50 2.82
N SER A 135 48.96 -40.32 4.09
CA SER A 135 49.27 -41.44 5.00
C SER A 135 48.44 -41.23 6.26
N ALA A 136 47.37 -42.01 6.48
CA ALA A 136 47.42 -43.29 7.18
C ALA A 136 47.82 -43.15 8.66
N ARG A 137 46.83 -42.93 9.53
CA ARG A 137 46.53 -43.80 10.69
C ARG A 137 45.20 -43.42 11.33
#